data_AF-A0A316UHE0-F1
#
_entry.id   AF-A0A316UHE0-F1
#
_cell.length_a   1.000
_cell.length_b   1.000
_cell.length_c   1.000
_cell.angle_alpha   90.00
_cell.angle_beta   90.00
_cell.angle_gamma   90.00
#
_symmetry.space_group_name_H-M   'P 1'
#
loop_
_entity.id
_entity.type
_entity.pdbx_description
1 polymer ?
#
loop_
_entity_poly.entity_id
_entity_poly.type
_entity_poly.pdbx_seq_one_letter_code
_entity_poly.pdbx_strand_id
1 'polypeptide(L)'
;MTRVSSEEFLTGLDQLFTQATSSGSVYLSSKRASHPNDARVPDDDGDVDMATTVSSAGPSSSSSYSLIFRATNGKSTSRTKLSVLIPSSSLAAFQEKLQPLLRNHLSSSLRKRDKAKERRVDKDLSLRRKKDEELGGWKGVGKLGSKRGKGHRKRQRAMKRAMKLKGEEGRERKRREATAAAGGGGGEGEATPSQPGQATPTATSASQAAATAAAATPVAGAGGGGGAGAGNKKKKKGKK
;
A
#
# COMPACT_ATOMS: atom_id res chain seq x y z
N MET A 1 -2.04 -27.08 30.89
CA MET A 1 -2.50 -25.83 30.26
C MET A 1 -3.72 -25.42 31.05
N THR A 2 -3.67 -24.28 31.75
CA THR A 2 -4.70 -23.93 32.74
C THR A 2 -5.83 -23.17 32.05
N ARG A 3 -7.06 -23.60 32.28
CA ARG A 3 -8.25 -22.82 31.93
C ARG A 3 -8.48 -21.81 33.06
N VAL A 4 -8.65 -20.55 32.69
CA VAL A 4 -8.80 -19.43 33.62
C VAL A 4 -10.02 -18.60 33.25
N SER A 5 -10.50 -17.78 34.18
CA SER A 5 -11.62 -16.87 33.94
C SER A 5 -11.21 -15.74 32.97
N SER A 6 -12.19 -15.01 32.44
CA SER A 6 -11.92 -13.91 31.50
C SER A 6 -11.06 -12.81 32.11
N GLU A 7 -11.24 -12.50 33.39
CA GLU A 7 -10.50 -11.42 34.04
C GLU A 7 -9.09 -11.87 34.44
N GLU A 8 -8.96 -13.09 34.96
CA GLU A 8 -7.67 -13.73 35.22
C GLU A 8 -6.82 -13.90 33.96
N PHE A 9 -7.45 -14.14 32.81
CA PHE A 9 -6.73 -14.21 31.55
C PHE A 9 -6.11 -12.87 31.18
N LEU A 10 -6.83 -11.76 31.36
CA LEU A 10 -6.35 -10.42 31.04
C LEU A 10 -5.24 -9.98 32.00
N THR A 11 -5.38 -10.24 33.29
CA THR A 11 -4.32 -9.94 34.29
C THR A 11 -3.10 -10.82 34.09
N GLY A 12 -3.28 -12.11 33.82
CA GLY A 12 -2.18 -13.03 33.48
C GLY A 12 -1.48 -12.63 32.17
N LEU A 13 -2.20 -12.14 31.19
CA LEU A 13 -1.64 -11.62 29.94
C LEU A 13 -0.82 -10.35 30.17
N ASP A 14 -1.29 -9.45 31.04
CA ASP A 14 -0.57 -8.22 31.44
C ASP A 14 0.77 -8.55 32.13
N GLN A 15 0.75 -9.53 33.04
CA GLN A 15 1.95 -10.05 33.70
C GLN A 15 2.92 -10.68 32.70
N LEU A 16 2.42 -11.42 31.70
CA LEU A 16 3.24 -12.03 30.66
C LEU A 16 3.97 -10.97 29.81
N PHE A 17 3.28 -9.89 29.44
CA PHE A 17 3.91 -8.78 28.70
C PHE A 17 4.97 -8.08 29.55
N THR A 18 4.66 -7.79 30.81
CA THR A 18 5.61 -7.14 31.73
C THR A 18 6.88 -7.97 31.88
N GLN A 19 6.76 -9.28 32.06
CA GLN A 19 7.90 -10.21 32.15
C GLN A 19 8.68 -10.37 30.83
N ALA A 20 8.00 -10.23 29.69
CA ALA A 20 8.62 -10.37 28.36
C ALA A 20 9.26 -9.08 27.84
N THR A 21 9.18 -7.97 28.57
CA THR A 21 9.75 -6.66 28.17
C THR A 21 11.26 -6.72 27.95
N SER A 22 11.98 -7.48 28.78
CA SER A 22 13.44 -7.60 28.67
C SER A 22 13.88 -8.67 27.67
N SER A 23 13.23 -9.84 27.71
CA SER A 23 13.55 -10.96 26.83
C SER A 23 12.37 -11.92 26.72
N GLY A 24 12.11 -12.36 25.49
CA GLY A 24 11.11 -13.38 25.18
C GLY A 24 10.13 -12.94 24.10
N SER A 25 9.23 -13.87 23.77
CA SER A 25 8.12 -13.64 22.85
C SER A 25 6.85 -14.14 23.51
N VAL A 26 5.77 -13.36 23.40
CA VAL A 26 4.45 -13.76 23.88
C VAL A 26 3.62 -14.20 22.67
N TYR A 27 3.16 -15.45 22.70
CA TYR A 27 2.30 -16.01 21.66
C TYR A 27 0.86 -15.96 22.13
N LEU A 28 0.03 -15.21 21.41
CA LEU A 28 -1.42 -15.18 21.59
C LEU A 28 -2.07 -15.82 20.36
N SER A 29 -2.89 -16.84 20.58
CA SER A 29 -3.67 -17.49 19.52
C SER A 29 -5.15 -17.44 19.84
N SER A 30 -5.97 -17.30 18.81
CA SER A 30 -7.42 -17.44 18.89
C SER A 30 -7.86 -18.54 17.93
N LYS A 31 -8.72 -19.43 18.39
CA LYS A 31 -9.28 -20.52 17.57
C LYS A 31 -10.76 -20.65 17.90
N ARG A 32 -11.58 -21.07 16.93
CA ARG A 32 -12.96 -21.52 17.21
C ARG A 32 -12.89 -22.80 18.05
N ALA A 33 -13.60 -22.83 19.17
CA ALA A 33 -13.80 -24.06 19.92
C ALA A 33 -14.79 -24.94 19.14
N SER A 34 -14.57 -26.26 19.15
CA SER A 34 -15.54 -27.18 18.56
C SER A 34 -16.85 -27.08 19.31
N HIS A 35 -17.97 -27.16 18.59
CA HIS A 35 -19.27 -27.27 19.23
C HIS A 35 -19.31 -28.60 20.03
N PRO A 36 -20.00 -28.70 21.17
CA PRO A 36 -20.20 -29.99 21.83
C PRO A 36 -20.92 -31.01 20.92
N ASN A 37 -21.73 -30.54 19.96
CA ASN A 37 -22.35 -31.40 18.91
C ASN A 37 -21.40 -31.74 17.74
N ASP A 38 -20.19 -31.17 17.72
CA ASP A 38 -19.09 -31.51 16.80
C ASP A 38 -18.16 -32.54 17.45
N ALA A 39 -18.55 -33.12 18.59
CA ALA A 39 -17.88 -34.28 19.16
C ALA A 39 -17.99 -35.39 18.12
N ARG A 40 -16.90 -35.52 17.35
CA ARG A 40 -16.57 -36.59 16.39
C ARG A 40 -17.63 -37.68 16.44
N VAL A 41 -18.52 -37.67 15.45
CA VAL A 41 -19.10 -38.92 14.97
C VAL A 41 -17.89 -39.85 14.82
N PRO A 42 -17.82 -40.98 15.56
CA PRO A 42 -16.77 -41.95 15.33
C PRO A 42 -16.72 -42.21 13.84
N ASP A 43 -15.51 -42.21 13.25
CA ASP A 43 -15.31 -42.71 11.90
C ASP A 43 -15.68 -44.21 11.93
N ASP A 44 -16.98 -44.50 11.86
CA ASP A 44 -17.54 -45.81 11.57
C ASP A 44 -17.47 -45.91 10.04
N ASP A 45 -16.70 -46.88 9.55
CA ASP A 45 -16.50 -47.20 8.13
C ASP A 45 -17.81 -47.71 7.48
N GLY A 46 -18.84 -46.88 7.49
CA GLY A 46 -20.16 -47.11 6.93
C GLY A 46 -20.34 -46.27 5.68
N ASP A 47 -20.45 -46.97 4.56
CA ASP A 47 -20.85 -46.53 3.22
C ASP A 47 -21.60 -45.18 3.18
N VAL A 48 -21.03 -44.21 2.47
CA VAL A 48 -21.61 -42.86 2.35
C VAL A 48 -22.67 -42.90 1.27
N ASP A 49 -23.90 -43.20 1.65
CA ASP A 49 -25.08 -43.03 0.80
C ASP A 49 -25.17 -41.57 0.33
N MET A 50 -24.85 -41.33 -0.94
CA MET A 50 -25.10 -40.07 -1.65
C MET A 50 -26.60 -39.89 -1.95
N ALA A 51 -27.44 -40.02 -0.93
CA ALA A 51 -28.86 -39.71 -1.00
C ALA A 51 -29.11 -38.26 -0.60
N THR A 52 -29.22 -37.43 -1.63
CA THR A 52 -29.95 -36.16 -1.69
C THR A 52 -30.90 -35.88 -0.52
N THR A 53 -30.56 -34.91 0.32
CA THR A 53 -31.54 -34.10 1.07
C THR A 53 -31.21 -32.62 0.94
N VAL A 54 -31.48 -32.08 -0.25
CA VAL A 54 -31.91 -30.69 -0.42
C VAL A 54 -33.31 -30.59 0.22
N SER A 55 -33.40 -30.63 1.55
CA SER A 55 -34.58 -30.26 2.38
C SER A 55 -34.33 -30.65 3.84
N SER A 56 -33.45 -29.91 4.51
CA SER A 56 -33.66 -29.60 5.93
C SER A 56 -33.10 -28.22 6.22
N ALA A 57 -33.73 -27.23 5.57
CA ALA A 57 -33.82 -25.88 6.11
C ALA A 57 -34.75 -25.90 7.34
N GLY A 58 -34.40 -26.67 8.37
CA GLY A 58 -34.82 -26.37 9.73
C GLY A 58 -34.13 -25.06 10.15
N PRO A 59 -34.74 -24.22 11.01
CA PRO A 59 -34.28 -22.86 11.25
C PRO A 59 -32.79 -22.91 11.52
N SER A 60 -32.01 -22.25 10.65
CA SER A 60 -30.56 -22.14 10.71
C SER A 60 -30.17 -21.93 12.16
N SER A 61 -29.74 -23.01 12.82
CA SER A 61 -29.40 -22.94 14.23
C SER A 61 -28.32 -21.87 14.29
N SER A 62 -28.63 -20.79 15.02
CA SER A 62 -27.74 -19.67 15.28
C SER A 62 -26.59 -20.18 16.15
N SER A 63 -25.81 -21.12 15.61
CA SER A 63 -24.77 -21.88 16.27
C SER A 63 -23.64 -20.92 16.55
N SER A 64 -23.76 -20.30 17.71
CA SER A 64 -22.87 -19.26 18.13
C SER A 64 -21.62 -19.95 18.68
N TYR A 65 -20.56 -19.99 17.87
CA TYR A 65 -19.34 -20.69 18.25
C TYR A 65 -18.61 -19.91 19.33
N SER A 66 -18.20 -20.61 20.39
CA SER A 66 -17.27 -20.05 21.36
C SER A 66 -15.86 -19.97 20.76
N LEU A 67 -15.10 -18.97 21.19
CA LEU A 67 -13.70 -18.80 20.82
C LEU A 67 -12.81 -19.17 21.99
N ILE A 68 -11.75 -19.92 21.73
CA ILE A 68 -10.69 -20.19 22.70
C ILE A 68 -9.49 -19.29 22.42
N PHE A 69 -9.10 -18.51 23.41
CA PHE A 69 -7.86 -17.73 23.40
C PHE A 69 -6.81 -18.47 24.22
N ARG A 70 -5.56 -18.49 23.72
CA ARG A 70 -4.43 -19.13 24.37
C ARG A 70 -3.25 -18.19 24.36
N ALA A 71 -2.63 -17.98 25.52
CA ALA A 71 -1.45 -17.15 25.69
C ALA A 71 -0.29 -17.95 26.29
N THR A 72 0.92 -17.80 25.73
CA THR A 72 2.14 -18.45 26.25
C THR A 72 3.37 -17.56 26.11
N ASN A 73 4.34 -17.70 27.01
CA ASN A 73 5.62 -16.98 26.99
C ASN A 73 6.71 -17.63 26.10
N GLY A 74 6.40 -18.71 25.38
CA GLY A 74 7.34 -19.39 24.48
C GLY A 74 8.56 -20.05 25.14
N LYS A 75 8.76 -19.92 26.46
CA LYS A 75 9.93 -20.46 27.16
C LYS A 75 9.86 -22.00 27.22
N SER A 76 11.03 -22.65 27.18
CA SER A 76 11.12 -24.12 27.23
C SER A 76 10.99 -24.65 28.66
N THR A 77 11.63 -23.98 29.62
CA THR A 77 11.75 -24.44 31.02
C THR A 77 10.60 -23.99 31.93
N SER A 78 10.14 -22.73 31.84
CA SER A 78 9.03 -22.18 32.65
C SER A 78 7.88 -21.68 31.77
N ARG A 79 7.20 -22.62 31.10
CA ARG A 79 6.16 -22.30 30.14
C ARG A 79 4.81 -22.04 30.81
N THR A 80 4.47 -20.78 31.02
CA THR A 80 3.11 -20.39 31.40
C THR A 80 2.19 -20.56 30.18
N LYS A 81 1.09 -21.31 30.35
CA LYS A 81 0.09 -21.55 29.30
C LYS A 81 -1.30 -21.23 29.84
N LEU A 82 -1.79 -20.04 29.50
CA LEU A 82 -3.14 -19.59 29.87
C LEU A 82 -4.11 -19.91 28.73
N SER A 83 -5.33 -20.29 29.08
CA SER A 83 -6.41 -20.47 28.11
C SER A 83 -7.74 -19.99 28.68
N VAL A 84 -8.54 -19.32 27.85
CA VAL A 84 -9.89 -18.88 28.20
C VAL A 84 -10.84 -19.23 27.05
N LEU A 85 -12.04 -19.70 27.41
CA LEU A 85 -13.12 -19.97 26.46
C LEU A 85 -14.17 -18.88 26.61
N ILE A 86 -14.50 -18.23 25.50
CA ILE A 86 -15.35 -17.04 25.48
C ILE A 86 -16.54 -17.32 24.57
N PRO A 87 -17.78 -17.22 25.09
CA PRO A 87 -18.96 -17.34 24.25
C PRO A 87 -19.04 -16.15 23.28
N SER A 88 -19.65 -16.41 22.13
CA SER A 88 -19.94 -15.41 21.09
C SER A 88 -20.62 -14.14 21.65
N SER A 89 -21.52 -14.30 22.62
CA SER A 89 -22.31 -13.22 23.23
C SER A 89 -21.47 -12.22 24.02
N SER A 90 -20.39 -12.65 24.68
CA SER A 90 -19.52 -11.78 25.48
C SER A 90 -18.20 -11.41 24.77
N LEU A 91 -18.03 -11.84 23.51
CA LEU A 91 -16.80 -11.62 22.75
C LEU A 91 -16.49 -10.14 22.53
N ALA A 92 -17.51 -9.32 22.22
CA ALA A 92 -17.34 -7.90 21.97
C ALA A 92 -16.79 -7.18 23.23
N ALA A 93 -17.41 -7.42 24.38
CA ALA A 93 -16.97 -6.87 25.66
C ALA A 93 -15.55 -7.33 26.04
N PHE A 94 -15.19 -8.58 25.74
CA PHE A 94 -13.83 -9.06 25.95
C PHE A 94 -12.82 -8.36 25.04
N GLN A 95 -13.15 -8.16 23.76
CA GLN A 95 -12.26 -7.47 22.81
C GLN A 95 -12.05 -6.00 23.19
N GLU A 96 -13.06 -5.32 23.71
CA GLU A 96 -12.95 -3.95 24.22
C GLU A 96 -11.94 -3.83 25.37
N LYS A 97 -11.83 -4.86 26.23
CA LYS A 97 -10.82 -4.91 27.29
C LYS A 97 -9.45 -5.35 26.77
N LEU A 98 -9.39 -6.29 25.83
CA LEU A 98 -8.15 -6.85 25.29
C LEU A 98 -7.40 -5.85 24.39
N GLN A 99 -8.10 -5.11 23.53
CA GLN A 99 -7.48 -4.21 22.55
C GLN A 99 -6.64 -3.08 23.19
N PRO A 100 -7.12 -2.34 24.19
CA PRO A 100 -6.32 -1.33 24.88
C PRO A 100 -5.07 -1.91 25.53
N LEU A 101 -5.20 -3.08 26.17
CA LEU A 101 -4.06 -3.79 26.78
C LEU A 101 -2.98 -4.09 25.74
N LEU A 102 -3.37 -4.68 24.60
CA LEU A 102 -2.43 -4.96 23.51
C LEU A 102 -1.81 -3.69 22.93
N ARG A 103 -2.60 -2.64 22.72
CA ARG A 103 -2.10 -1.35 22.20
C ARG A 103 -1.08 -0.74 23.16
N ASN A 104 -1.34 -0.76 24.46
CA ASN A 104 -0.43 -0.20 25.46
C ASN A 104 0.92 -0.92 25.46
N HIS A 105 0.93 -2.25 25.51
CA HIS A 105 2.16 -3.05 25.53
C HIS A 105 2.92 -3.07 24.21
N LEU A 106 2.23 -3.08 23.07
CA LEU A 106 2.89 -3.12 21.76
C LEU A 106 3.35 -1.74 21.27
N SER A 107 2.73 -0.65 21.74
CA SER A 107 3.09 0.71 21.32
C SER A 107 4.51 1.12 21.74
N SER A 108 5.00 0.59 22.86
CA SER A 108 6.34 0.89 23.38
C SER A 108 7.44 0.07 22.70
N SER A 109 7.13 -1.16 22.26
CA SER A 109 8.10 -2.08 21.67
C SER A 109 8.34 -1.86 20.18
N LEU A 110 7.38 -1.25 19.47
CA LEU A 110 7.49 -0.99 18.04
C LEU A 110 8.23 0.32 17.74
N ARG A 111 9.08 0.31 16.69
CA ARG A 111 9.75 1.53 16.23
C ARG A 111 8.71 2.54 15.75
N LYS A 112 8.87 3.79 16.16
CA LYS A 112 8.01 4.89 15.70
C LYS A 112 8.13 5.02 14.19
N ARG A 113 6.99 5.20 13.53
CA ARG A 113 6.93 5.44 12.09
C ARG A 113 7.53 6.80 11.75
N ASP A 114 8.65 6.82 11.05
CA ASP A 114 9.30 8.05 10.59
C ASP A 114 8.55 8.65 9.39
N LYS A 115 7.43 9.36 9.67
CA LYS A 115 6.61 10.03 8.65
C LYS A 115 7.43 10.94 7.72
N ALA A 116 8.52 11.51 8.22
CA ALA A 116 9.43 12.33 7.41
C ALA A 116 10.22 11.51 6.39
N LYS A 117 10.69 10.31 6.76
CA LYS A 117 11.42 9.40 5.86
C LYS A 117 10.48 8.86 4.79
N GLU A 118 9.27 8.46 5.15
CA GLU A 118 8.27 7.98 4.20
C GLU A 118 7.85 9.06 3.20
N ARG A 119 7.57 10.29 3.66
CA ARG A 119 7.28 11.41 2.75
C ARG A 119 8.43 11.71 1.78
N ARG A 120 9.69 11.50 2.18
CA ARG A 120 10.83 11.63 1.27
C ARG A 120 10.82 10.51 0.22
N VAL A 121 10.64 9.27 0.65
CA VAL A 121 10.53 8.11 -0.26
C VAL A 121 9.37 8.28 -1.25
N ASP A 122 8.20 8.74 -0.79
CA ASP A 122 7.04 8.98 -1.65
C ASP A 122 7.29 10.11 -2.65
N LYS A 123 7.93 11.21 -2.21
CA LYS A 123 8.36 12.28 -3.11
C LYS A 123 9.33 11.77 -4.16
N ASP A 124 10.34 10.99 -3.78
CA ASP A 124 11.31 10.43 -4.71
C ASP A 124 10.66 9.46 -5.70
N LEU A 125 9.73 8.62 -5.25
CA LEU A 125 8.96 7.73 -6.12
C LEU A 125 8.07 8.52 -7.09
N SER A 126 7.42 9.60 -6.63
CA SER A 126 6.62 10.46 -7.49
C SER A 126 7.48 11.20 -8.52
N LEU A 127 8.67 11.67 -8.14
CA LEU A 127 9.63 12.31 -9.03
C LEU A 127 10.19 11.32 -10.04
N ARG A 128 10.48 10.08 -9.62
CA ARG A 128 10.89 9.00 -10.54
C ARG A 128 9.78 8.66 -11.53
N ARG A 129 8.53 8.55 -11.08
CA ARG A 129 7.37 8.33 -11.96
C ARG A 129 7.18 9.47 -12.95
N LYS A 130 7.23 10.73 -12.50
CA LYS A 130 7.15 11.92 -13.37
C LYS A 130 8.30 11.98 -14.38
N LYS A 131 9.54 11.76 -13.92
CA LYS A 131 10.72 11.70 -14.79
C LYS A 131 10.63 10.57 -15.80
N ASP A 132 10.09 9.42 -15.40
CA ASP A 132 9.79 8.35 -16.35
C ASP A 132 8.69 8.78 -17.31
N GLU A 133 7.60 9.42 -16.89
CA GLU A 133 6.54 9.89 -17.79
C GLU A 133 7.01 10.96 -18.79
N GLU A 134 7.88 11.88 -18.35
CA GLU A 134 8.49 12.96 -19.15
C GLU A 134 9.52 12.41 -20.15
N LEU A 135 10.37 11.45 -19.75
CA LEU A 135 11.36 10.81 -20.62
C LEU A 135 10.76 9.72 -21.54
N GLY A 136 9.46 9.80 -21.84
CA GLY A 136 8.75 8.79 -22.65
C GLY A 136 8.81 7.36 -22.06
N GLY A 137 9.05 7.26 -20.75
CA GLY A 137 9.44 6.08 -20.01
C GLY A 137 8.43 4.96 -20.15
N TRP A 138 8.94 3.80 -20.56
CA TRP A 138 8.28 2.49 -20.64
C TRP A 138 6.87 2.45 -21.28
N LYS A 139 6.31 3.55 -21.77
CA LYS A 139 4.93 3.65 -22.26
C LYS A 139 4.67 2.83 -23.53
N GLY A 140 5.72 2.24 -24.14
CA GLY A 140 5.61 1.28 -25.23
C GLY A 140 6.02 -0.17 -24.91
N VAL A 141 6.86 -0.41 -23.89
CA VAL A 141 7.50 -1.74 -23.71
C VAL A 141 6.53 -2.78 -23.14
N GLY A 142 5.52 -2.34 -22.38
CA GLY A 142 4.42 -3.20 -21.93
C GLY A 142 3.45 -3.59 -23.04
N LYS A 143 3.29 -2.73 -24.05
CA LYS A 143 2.45 -2.99 -25.24
C LYS A 143 3.16 -3.84 -26.31
N LEU A 144 4.50 -3.88 -26.27
CA LEU A 144 5.34 -4.63 -27.22
C LEU A 144 5.67 -6.04 -26.72
N GLY A 145 4.68 -6.94 -26.76
CA GLY A 145 4.86 -8.39 -26.61
C GLY A 145 5.02 -8.90 -25.17
N SER A 146 4.95 -10.22 -25.01
CA SER A 146 4.96 -10.88 -23.70
C SER A 146 6.33 -10.82 -22.99
N LYS A 147 6.31 -10.97 -21.66
CA LYS A 147 7.53 -11.04 -20.83
C LYS A 147 8.35 -12.32 -21.10
N ARG A 148 7.73 -13.41 -21.52
CA ARG A 148 8.35 -14.71 -21.86
C ARG A 148 7.69 -15.32 -23.10
N GLY A 149 8.45 -16.05 -23.93
CA GLY A 149 7.91 -16.70 -25.12
C GLY A 149 7.77 -15.77 -26.34
N LYS A 150 6.77 -16.02 -27.19
CA LYS A 150 6.58 -15.32 -28.47
C LYS A 150 6.31 -13.83 -28.23
N GLY A 151 7.29 -12.99 -28.56
CA GLY A 151 7.27 -11.53 -28.32
C GLY A 151 8.37 -11.02 -27.39
N HIS A 152 9.05 -11.91 -26.66
CA HIS A 152 10.14 -11.53 -25.75
C HIS A 152 11.29 -10.80 -26.46
N ARG A 153 11.68 -11.26 -27.66
CA ARG A 153 12.76 -10.63 -28.45
C ARG A 153 12.40 -9.23 -28.91
N LYS A 154 11.12 -8.97 -29.25
CA LYS A 154 10.63 -7.62 -29.60
C LYS A 154 10.67 -6.70 -28.38
N ARG A 155 10.23 -7.22 -27.22
CA ARG A 155 10.30 -6.52 -25.93
C ARG A 155 11.72 -6.15 -25.53
N GLN A 156 12.68 -7.09 -25.63
CA GLN A 156 14.09 -6.82 -25.33
C GLN A 156 14.69 -5.75 -26.26
N ARG A 157 14.37 -5.78 -27.57
CA ARG A 157 14.83 -4.76 -28.51
C ARG A 157 14.27 -3.38 -28.17
N ALA A 158 12.98 -3.29 -27.83
CA ALA A 158 12.36 -2.05 -27.38
C ALA A 158 13.00 -1.52 -26.09
N MET A 159 13.29 -2.40 -25.11
CA MET A 159 14.02 -2.04 -23.89
C MET A 159 15.41 -1.50 -24.19
N LYS A 160 16.17 -2.18 -25.05
CA LYS A 160 17.54 -1.76 -25.41
C LYS A 160 17.56 -0.42 -26.12
N ARG A 161 16.58 -0.16 -27.02
CA ARG A 161 16.42 1.15 -27.69
C ARG A 161 16.05 2.25 -26.69
N ALA A 162 15.10 2.00 -25.79
CA ALA A 162 14.71 2.96 -24.77
C ALA A 162 15.87 3.30 -23.81
N MET A 163 16.68 2.32 -23.42
CA MET A 163 17.88 2.55 -22.61
C MET A 163 18.95 3.36 -23.34
N LYS A 164 19.11 3.14 -24.66
CA LYS A 164 20.08 3.89 -25.48
C LYS A 164 19.68 5.37 -25.62
N LEU A 165 18.41 5.65 -25.91
CA LEU A 165 17.89 7.02 -25.99
C LEU A 165 18.04 7.77 -24.65
N LYS A 166 17.69 7.14 -23.52
CA LYS A 166 17.94 7.71 -22.19
C LYS A 166 19.43 7.99 -21.92
N GLY A 167 20.32 7.15 -22.45
CA GLY A 167 21.76 7.32 -22.34
C GLY A 167 22.30 8.49 -23.18
N GLU A 168 21.76 8.70 -24.38
CA GLU A 168 22.14 9.78 -25.29
C GLU A 168 21.63 11.14 -24.78
N GLU A 169 20.36 11.24 -24.37
CA GLU A 169 19.79 12.45 -23.76
C GLU A 169 20.53 12.83 -22.46
N GLY A 170 20.91 11.84 -21.64
CA GLY A 170 21.70 12.06 -20.44
C GLY A 170 23.11 12.59 -20.72
N ARG A 171 23.74 12.20 -21.84
CA ARG A 171 25.03 12.73 -22.29
C ARG A 171 24.89 14.12 -22.90
N GLU A 172 23.84 14.36 -23.67
CA GLU A 172 23.57 15.67 -24.27
C GLU A 172 23.25 16.70 -23.19
N ARG A 173 22.45 16.36 -22.17
CA ARG A 173 22.20 17.22 -21.02
C ARG A 173 23.50 17.59 -20.28
N LYS A 174 24.39 16.62 -20.04
CA LYS A 174 25.70 16.89 -19.44
C LYS A 174 26.57 17.80 -20.32
N ARG A 175 26.51 17.65 -21.66
CA ARG A 175 27.21 18.54 -22.59
C ARG A 175 26.62 19.95 -22.60
N ARG A 176 25.30 20.09 -22.56
CA ARG A 176 24.61 21.39 -22.44
C ARG A 176 24.92 22.09 -21.12
N GLU A 177 24.94 21.35 -20.02
CA GLU A 177 25.32 21.88 -18.70
C GLU A 177 26.81 22.29 -18.65
N ALA A 178 27.71 21.53 -19.29
CA ALA A 178 29.13 21.88 -19.39
C ALA A 178 29.40 23.09 -20.31
N THR A 179 28.67 23.21 -21.42
CA THR A 179 28.79 24.37 -22.33
C THR A 179 28.14 25.62 -21.76
N ALA A 180 27.01 25.49 -21.05
CA ALA A 180 26.40 26.60 -20.31
C ALA A 180 27.28 27.09 -19.14
N ALA A 181 28.05 26.20 -18.50
CA ALA A 181 29.02 26.58 -17.48
C ALA A 181 30.28 27.25 -18.07
N ALA A 182 30.61 27.00 -19.33
CA ALA A 182 31.77 27.57 -20.02
C ALA A 182 31.47 28.85 -20.82
N GLY A 183 30.20 29.10 -21.20
CA GLY A 183 29.79 30.22 -22.07
C GLY A 183 29.40 31.54 -21.37
N GLY A 184 29.73 31.71 -20.10
CA GLY A 184 29.38 32.90 -19.31
C GLY A 184 30.38 34.07 -19.44
N GLY A 185 30.85 34.42 -20.64
CA GLY A 185 31.76 35.56 -20.83
C GLY A 185 31.89 36.08 -22.27
N GLY A 186 31.36 37.30 -22.51
CA GLY A 186 31.59 38.19 -23.66
C GLY A 186 30.89 37.78 -24.97
N GLY A 187 30.25 38.62 -25.79
CA GLY A 187 30.26 40.07 -25.96
C GLY A 187 30.00 40.34 -27.46
N GLU A 188 29.02 41.20 -27.76
CA GLU A 188 28.66 41.98 -28.96
C GLU A 188 29.41 41.77 -30.32
N GLY A 189 28.65 41.80 -31.43
CA GLY A 189 29.22 41.95 -32.79
C GLY A 189 28.26 41.66 -33.96
N GLU A 190 27.76 42.75 -34.55
CA GLU A 190 26.94 42.96 -35.76
C GLU A 190 27.50 42.41 -37.09
N ALA A 191 26.63 42.01 -38.04
CA ALA A 191 26.64 42.41 -39.47
C ALA A 191 25.73 41.53 -40.39
N THR A 192 24.76 42.19 -41.03
CA THR A 192 24.05 41.84 -42.28
C THR A 192 25.00 41.91 -43.50
N PRO A 193 24.75 41.19 -44.62
CA PRO A 193 24.10 41.84 -45.78
C PRO A 193 23.22 40.92 -46.69
N SER A 194 22.64 41.56 -47.71
CA SER A 194 21.46 41.30 -48.54
C SER A 194 21.67 40.63 -49.93
N GLN A 195 20.72 39.74 -50.32
CA GLN A 195 20.04 39.47 -51.64
C GLN A 195 20.83 39.25 -52.97
N PRO A 196 20.24 38.82 -54.15
CA PRO A 196 18.84 38.51 -54.54
C PRO A 196 18.55 37.23 -55.41
N GLY A 197 17.25 36.85 -55.53
CA GLY A 197 16.59 36.47 -56.82
C GLY A 197 16.43 35.00 -57.24
N GLN A 198 15.19 34.46 -57.25
CA GLN A 198 14.38 34.14 -58.47
C GLN A 198 13.21 33.14 -58.23
N ALA A 199 12.02 33.61 -58.60
CA ALA A 199 10.90 32.97 -59.32
C ALA A 199 10.17 31.68 -58.82
N THR A 200 8.90 31.92 -58.43
CA THR A 200 7.65 31.12 -58.55
C THR A 200 7.34 30.71 -60.03
N PRO A 201 6.38 29.80 -60.39
CA PRO A 201 4.96 29.89 -60.00
C PRO A 201 4.01 28.65 -60.02
N THR A 202 2.81 28.88 -59.44
CA THR A 202 1.45 28.35 -59.80
C THR A 202 1.15 26.85 -59.51
N ALA A 203 -0.05 26.39 -59.08
CA ALA A 203 -1.40 26.94 -59.06
C ALA A 203 -2.37 26.02 -58.24
N THR A 204 -3.49 26.60 -57.74
CA THR A 204 -4.89 26.06 -57.81
C THR A 204 -5.26 24.81 -56.98
N SER A 205 -6.39 24.64 -56.26
CA SER A 205 -7.53 25.44 -55.78
C SER A 205 -8.47 24.48 -54.99
N ALA A 206 -9.07 24.90 -53.86
CA ALA A 206 -10.52 25.09 -53.68
C ALA A 206 -11.39 23.99 -53.03
N SER A 207 -12.41 24.49 -52.33
CA SER A 207 -13.64 23.92 -51.72
C SER A 207 -13.49 23.21 -50.36
N GLN A 208 -13.96 23.72 -49.21
CA GLN A 208 -15.25 24.29 -48.72
C GLN A 208 -16.32 23.28 -48.28
N ALA A 209 -17.03 23.72 -47.23
CA ALA A 209 -18.29 23.26 -46.61
C ALA A 209 -18.13 22.19 -45.50
N ALA A 210 -18.30 22.49 -44.20
CA ALA A 210 -19.42 23.08 -43.44
C ALA A 210 -20.44 22.01 -42.98
N ALA A 211 -20.69 21.99 -41.66
CA ALA A 211 -22.00 21.85 -40.99
C ALA A 211 -21.94 21.05 -39.67
N THR A 212 -22.21 21.77 -38.56
CA THR A 212 -23.22 21.48 -37.51
C THR A 212 -23.16 20.15 -36.75
N ALA A 213 -23.59 19.99 -35.50
CA ALA A 213 -23.97 20.76 -34.33
C ALA A 213 -24.26 19.69 -33.25
N ALA A 214 -24.21 20.05 -31.96
CA ALA A 214 -25.11 19.60 -30.88
C ALA A 214 -24.43 19.23 -29.54
N ALA A 215 -24.96 19.90 -28.51
CA ALA A 215 -25.17 19.49 -27.13
C ALA A 215 -23.94 19.19 -26.25
N ALA A 216 -23.51 20.06 -25.33
CA ALA A 216 -24.20 20.56 -24.12
C ALA A 216 -24.62 19.44 -23.14
N THR A 217 -23.84 19.27 -22.06
CA THR A 217 -24.33 19.32 -20.67
C THR A 217 -23.15 19.46 -19.69
N PRO A 218 -23.19 20.42 -18.75
CA PRO A 218 -22.27 20.53 -17.63
C PRO A 218 -22.86 19.89 -16.36
N VAL A 219 -22.04 19.23 -15.55
CA VAL A 219 -22.37 18.94 -14.15
C VAL A 219 -21.31 19.56 -13.24
N ALA A 220 -21.80 20.51 -12.45
CA ALA A 220 -21.15 21.19 -11.35
C ALA A 220 -21.12 20.31 -10.08
N GLY A 221 -20.26 20.70 -9.12
CA GLY A 221 -20.36 20.28 -7.71
C GLY A 221 -18.99 19.93 -7.12
N ALA A 222 -18.20 20.85 -6.59
CA ALA A 222 -18.35 21.60 -5.32
C ALA A 222 -17.59 20.96 -4.14
N GLY A 223 -16.87 21.81 -3.38
CA GLY A 223 -16.34 21.56 -2.04
C GLY A 223 -14.84 21.22 -2.02
N GLY A 224 -13.89 22.08 -1.60
CA GLY A 224 -13.97 23.17 -0.64
C GLY A 224 -13.54 22.66 0.74
N GLY A 225 -12.31 22.97 1.17
CA GLY A 225 -11.81 22.62 2.49
C GLY A 225 -10.32 22.93 2.71
N GLY A 226 -9.99 24.22 2.88
CA GLY A 226 -8.76 24.65 3.56
C GLY A 226 -8.78 24.18 5.04
N GLY A 227 -7.68 24.10 5.79
CA GLY A 227 -6.47 24.92 5.77
C GLY A 227 -6.32 25.58 7.15
N ALA A 228 -5.14 25.42 7.76
CA ALA A 228 -4.65 26.01 9.03
C ALA A 228 -5.18 25.39 10.36
N GLY A 229 -4.39 25.05 11.36
CA GLY A 229 -2.96 25.25 11.62
C GLY A 229 -2.69 26.29 12.72
N ALA A 230 -1.87 25.90 13.71
CA ALA A 230 -1.32 26.67 14.85
C ALA A 230 -2.24 26.79 16.09
N GLY A 231 -1.88 26.38 17.31
CA GLY A 231 -0.59 25.98 17.87
C GLY A 231 0.14 27.17 18.50
N ASN A 232 -0.04 27.41 19.81
CA ASN A 232 0.93 28.19 20.58
C ASN A 232 1.06 27.65 22.02
N LYS A 233 2.16 26.93 22.28
CA LYS A 233 2.63 26.55 23.63
C LYS A 233 3.82 27.45 23.98
N LYS A 234 3.62 28.39 24.90
CA LYS A 234 4.71 29.18 25.50
C LYS A 234 5.37 28.36 26.62
N LYS A 235 6.60 27.87 26.38
CA LYS A 235 7.53 27.40 27.41
C LYS A 235 8.22 28.61 28.03
N LYS A 236 8.13 28.78 29.36
CA LYS A 236 8.97 29.68 30.14
C LYS A 236 10.09 28.85 30.77
N LYS A 237 11.32 28.99 30.28
CA LYS A 237 12.54 28.51 30.95
C LYS A 237 12.97 29.58 31.95
N GLY A 238 13.00 29.23 33.24
CA GLY A 238 13.72 29.97 34.26
C GLY A 238 15.10 29.32 34.43
N LYS A 239 16.14 30.15 34.33
CA LYS A 239 17.55 29.83 34.51
C LYS A 239 17.97 30.59 35.77
N LYS A 240 18.53 29.89 36.76
CA LYS A 240 19.54 30.36 37.71
C LYS A 240 20.22 29.12 38.26
#